data_AF-A0A9X3TSJ4-F1
#
_entry.id   AF-A0A9X3TSJ4-F1
#
_cell.length_a   1.000
_cell.length_b   1.000
_cell.length_c   1.000
_cell.angle_alpha   90.00
_cell.angle_beta   90.00
_cell.angle_gamma   90.00
#
_symmetry.space_group_name_H-M   'P 1'
#
loop_
_entity.id
_entity.type
_entity.pdbx_description
1 polymer ?
#
loop_
_entity_poly.entity_id
_entity_poly.type
_entity_poly.pdbx_seq_one_letter_code
_entity_poly.pdbx_strand_id
1 'polypeptide(L)' 'MNRLQTLRKQKQFWLSVKRTLDKDAPMHSEEGFQYARVLTKLVLIELEIEEIEGKEKAARL' A
#
# COMPACT_ATOMS: atom_id res chain seq x y z
N MET A 1 18.14 2.86 6.90
CA MET A 1 17.32 2.02 5.98
C MET A 1 16.78 2.92 4.88
N ASN A 2 16.93 2.58 3.60
CA ASN A 2 16.46 3.41 2.48
C ASN A 2 14.92 3.54 2.55
N ARG A 3 14.36 4.75 2.37
CA ARG A 3 12.91 5.01 2.38
C ARG A 3 12.14 4.05 1.47
N LEU A 4 12.66 3.79 0.28
CA LEU A 4 12.09 2.85 -0.69
C LEU A 4 12.03 1.41 -0.13
N GLN A 5 13.06 0.97 0.58
CA GLN A 5 13.05 -0.34 1.23
C GLN A 5 12.02 -0.40 2.36
N THR A 6 11.85 0.68 3.13
CA THR A 6 10.81 0.78 4.17
C THR A 6 9.41 0.68 3.56
N LEU A 7 9.14 1.45 2.49
CA LEU A 7 7.87 1.42 1.77
C LEU A 7 7.58 0.03 1.20
N ARG A 8 8.56 -0.64 0.59
CA ARG A 8 8.42 -2.02 0.10
C ARG A 8 8.08 -3.00 1.22
N LYS A 9 8.72 -2.90 2.39
CA LYS A 9 8.36 -3.74 3.56
C LYS A 9 6.96 -3.45 4.07
N GLN A 10 6.57 -2.18 4.15
CA GLN A 10 5.21 -1.79 4.55
C GLN A 10 4.15 -2.31 3.55
N LYS A 11 4.43 -2.23 2.25
CA LYS A 11 3.56 -2.81 1.20
C LYS A 11 3.34 -4.30 1.41
N GLN A 12 4.42 -5.05 1.65
CA GLN A 12 4.33 -6.50 1.91
C GLN A 12 3.51 -6.82 3.17
N PHE A 13 3.67 -6.02 4.23
CA PHE A 13 2.85 -6.15 5.44
C PHE A 13 1.36 -5.90 5.15
N TRP A 14 0.99 -4.81 4.47
CA TRP A 14 -0.41 -4.54 4.17
C TRP A 14 -1.01 -5.55 3.18
N LEU A 15 -0.21 -6.09 2.27
CA LEU A 15 -0.64 -7.20 1.41
C LEU A 15 -0.93 -8.48 2.21
N SER A 16 -0.17 -8.77 3.27
CA SER A 16 -0.49 -9.92 4.13
C SER A 16 -1.78 -9.70 4.91
N VAL A 17 -2.00 -8.50 5.47
CA VAL A 17 -3.26 -8.12 6.15
C VAL A 17 -4.44 -8.21 5.18
N LYS A 18 -4.30 -7.72 3.94
CA LYS A 18 -5.36 -7.81 2.93
C LYS A 18 -5.81 -9.24 2.65
N ARG A 19 -4.92 -10.23 2.76
CA ARG A 19 -5.24 -11.65 2.52
C ARG A 19 -6.03 -12.30 3.66
N THR A 20 -6.05 -11.69 4.85
CA THR A 20 -6.77 -12.23 6.01
C THR A 20 -8.18 -11.65 6.15
N LEU A 21 -8.54 -10.67 5.32
CA LEU A 21 -9.83 -10.00 5.36
C LEU A 21 -10.73 -10.51 4.24
N ASP A 22 -12.03 -10.61 4.52
CA ASP A 22 -13.02 -10.90 3.50
C ASP A 22 -13.18 -9.69 2.55
N LYS A 23 -12.90 -9.93 1.27
CA LYS A 23 -13.04 -8.93 0.20
C LYS A 23 -14.50 -8.68 -0.18
N ASP A 24 -15.39 -9.62 0.15
CA ASP A 24 -16.80 -9.60 -0.20
C ASP A 24 -17.64 -9.07 0.98
N ALA A 25 -17.00 -8.70 2.10
CA ALA A 25 -17.64 -8.06 3.24
C ALA A 25 -18.32 -6.73 2.82
N PRO A 26 -19.59 -6.50 3.21
CA PRO A 26 -20.28 -5.26 2.90
C PRO A 26 -19.53 -4.04 3.45
N MET A 27 -19.43 -2.95 2.68
CA MET A 27 -18.66 -1.76 3.10
C MET A 27 -19.16 -1.09 4.39
N HIS A 28 -20.43 -1.28 4.75
CA HIS A 28 -20.99 -0.76 6.01
C HIS A 28 -20.66 -1.64 7.22
N SER A 29 -20.07 -2.82 7.03
CA SER A 29 -19.62 -3.67 8.12
C SER A 29 -18.25 -3.21 8.61
N GLU A 30 -17.89 -3.59 9.83
CA GLU A 30 -16.57 -3.31 10.38
C GLU A 30 -15.46 -3.90 9.49
N GLU A 31 -15.62 -5.15 9.05
CA GLU A 31 -14.63 -5.82 8.21
C GLU A 31 -14.50 -5.17 6.82
N GLY A 32 -15.62 -4.80 6.18
CA GLY A 32 -15.59 -4.08 4.91
C GLY A 32 -14.90 -2.72 5.03
N PHE A 33 -15.13 -2.00 6.12
CA PHE A 33 -14.42 -0.75 6.42
C PHE A 33 -12.93 -0.97 6.64
N GLN A 34 -12.54 -2.02 7.36
CA GLN A 34 -11.14 -2.40 7.55
C GLN A 34 -10.47 -2.74 6.21
N TYR A 35 -11.15 -3.48 5.33
CA TYR A 35 -10.68 -3.79 3.98
C TYR A 35 -10.41 -2.53 3.17
N ALA A 36 -11.37 -1.59 3.12
CA ALA A 36 -11.22 -0.32 2.44
C ALA A 36 -10.04 0.51 2.98
N ARG A 37 -9.84 0.51 4.30
CA ARG A 37 -8.71 1.18 4.96
C ARG A 37 -7.37 0.55 4.56
N VAL A 38 -7.29 -0.77 4.45
CA VAL A 38 -6.08 -1.47 3.98
C VAL A 38 -5.78 -1.13 2.52
N LEU A 39 -6.80 -1.13 1.65
CA LEU A 39 -6.64 -0.71 0.25
C LEU A 39 -6.12 0.73 0.14
N THR A 40 -6.68 1.65 0.93
CA THR A 40 -6.24 3.05 0.96
C THR A 40 -4.76 3.16 1.33
N LYS A 41 -4.32 2.43 2.37
CA LYS A 41 -2.89 2.42 2.77
C LYS A 41 -1.99 1.86 1.67
N LEU A 42 -2.43 0.81 0.97
CA LEU A 42 -1.67 0.24 -0.14
C LEU A 42 -1.47 1.24 -1.27
N VAL A 43 -2.55 1.92 -1.70
CA VAL A 43 -2.50 2.94 -2.77
C VAL A 43 -1.55 4.08 -2.40
N LEU A 44 -1.63 4.60 -1.17
CA LEU A 44 -0.73 5.68 -0.73
C LEU A 44 0.75 5.27 -0.76
N ILE A 45 1.05 4.02 -0.39
CA ILE A 45 2.42 3.48 -0.48
C ILE A 45 2.86 3.34 -1.94
N GLU A 46 1.98 2.90 -2.83
CA GLU A 46 2.28 2.76 -4.25
C GLU A 46 2.60 4.11 -4.90
N LEU A 47 1.78 5.13 -4.64
CA LEU A 47 2.02 6.49 -5.13
C LEU A 47 3.38 7.05 -4.65
N GLU A 48 3.74 6.82 -3.39
CA GLU A 48 5.03 7.30 -2.86
C GLU A 48 6.22 6.54 -3.47
N ILE A 49 6.07 5.23 -3.70
CA ILE A 49 7.10 4.45 -4.42
C ILE A 49 7.29 4.98 -5.84
N GLU A 50 6.19 5.20 -6.56
CA GLU A 50 6.22 5.74 -7.93
C GLU A 50 6.86 7.13 -7.98
N GLU A 51 6.58 8.00 -7.02
CA GLU A 51 7.20 9.32 -6.92
C GLU A 51 8.72 9.23 -6.72
N ILE A 52 9.18 8.36 -5.82
CA ILE A 52 10.62 8.15 -5.55
C ILE A 52 11.31 7.60 -6.80
N GLU A 53 10.76 6.53 -7.39
CA GLU A 53 11.34 5.88 -8.56
C GLU A 53 11.32 6.80 -9.79
N GLY A 54 10.28 7.63 -9.95
CA GLY A 54 10.19 8.66 -10.99
C GLY A 54 11.28 9.74 -10.85
N LYS A 55 11.51 10.25 -9.63
CA LYS A 55 12.59 11.21 -9.35
C LYS A 55 13.98 10.60 -9.58
N GLU A 56 14.20 9.36 -9.16
CA GLU A 56 15.46 8.65 -9.42
C GLU A 56 15.72 8.45 -10.91
N LYS A 57 14.67 8.16 -11.70
CA LYS A 57 14.78 8.04 -13.16
C LYS A 57 15.13 9.38 -13.81
N ALA A 58 14.46 10.45 -13.40
CA ALA A 58 14.73 11.80 -13.92
C ALA A 58 16.16 12.27 -13.60
N ALA A 59 16.69 11.94 -12.42
CA ALA A 59 18.06 12.30 -12.02
C ALA A 59 19.17 11.51 -12.76
N ARG A 60 18.81 10.44 -13.49
CA ARG A 60 19.74 9.63 -14.30
C ARG A 60 19.74 10.01 -15.78
N LEU A 61 18.87 10.93 -16.20
CA LEU A 61 18.78 11.50 -17.54
C LEU A 61 19.47 12.87 -17.57
#